data_AF-A0A1B3PGS7-F1
#
_entry.id   AF-A0A1B3PGS7-F1
#
_cell.length_a   1.000
_cell.length_b   1.000
_cell.length_c   1.000
_cell.angle_alpha   90.00
_cell.angle_beta   90.00
_cell.angle_gamma   90.00
#
_symmetry.space_group_name_H-M   'P 1'
#
loop_
_entity.id
_entity.type
_entity.pdbx_description
1 polymer ?
#
loop_
_entity_poly.entity_id
_entity_poly.type
_entity_poly.pdbx_seq_one_letter_code
_entity_poly.pdbx_strand_id
1 'polypeptide(L)'
;MIQVSKLLPQGQGLAPVLLKRATTVELDWDVRQKSRFAATDSAGRELGIFLPRGTLVRGGDVLVAEDGSMVRVVAAPQPVLVITHCQNHGTPFDLTRAAYHLGNRHVPIELQPDHLKIEPDHVLADMLRAMHLIVKEQNLAFEPEGGAYAPGHGGGHHHAGHGHGHDHDHAHDHDHDHGHSHASPAHDHADGHAHGDAPAAATPPARGRTVSIPVVANTGHVHGPHCNHDH
;
A
#
# COMPACT_ATOMS: atom_id res chain seq x y z
N MET A 1 -2.09 -24.58 24.27
CA MET A 1 -2.00 -23.61 23.16
C MET A 1 -0.93 -24.05 22.18
N ILE A 2 -1.29 -24.22 20.90
CA ILE A 2 -0.37 -24.61 19.82
C ILE A 2 0.13 -23.37 19.06
N GLN A 3 1.40 -23.35 18.64
CA GLN A 3 1.95 -22.21 17.90
C GLN A 3 1.64 -22.27 16.41
N VAL A 4 1.33 -21.11 15.83
CA VAL A 4 1.08 -20.90 14.40
C VAL A 4 2.02 -19.79 13.93
N SER A 5 2.95 -20.12 13.03
CA SER A 5 3.98 -19.17 12.57
C SER A 5 4.04 -18.99 11.06
N LYS A 6 3.20 -19.73 10.31
CA LYS A 6 3.17 -19.69 8.85
C LYS A 6 1.77 -19.44 8.35
N LEU A 7 1.68 -18.61 7.31
CA LEU A 7 0.46 -18.30 6.58
C LEU A 7 0.67 -18.67 5.11
N LEU A 8 -0.31 -19.35 4.52
CA LEU A 8 -0.41 -19.66 3.11
C LEU A 8 -1.54 -18.81 2.52
N PRO A 9 -1.23 -17.81 1.67
CA PRO A 9 -2.24 -16.93 1.09
C PRO A 9 -3.27 -17.75 0.32
N GLN A 10 -4.55 -17.58 0.63
CA GLN A 10 -5.67 -18.28 -0.02
C GLN A 10 -5.50 -19.81 -0.14
N GLY A 11 -4.69 -20.44 0.73
CA GLY A 11 -4.38 -21.86 0.64
C GLY A 11 -3.60 -22.27 -0.62
N GLN A 12 -2.84 -21.37 -1.23
CA GLN A 12 -2.06 -21.64 -2.44
C GLN A 12 -1.19 -22.91 -2.29
N GLY A 13 -1.26 -23.79 -3.29
CA GLY A 13 -0.53 -25.05 -3.32
C GLY A 13 -1.20 -26.21 -2.57
N LEU A 14 -2.32 -25.98 -1.90
CA LEU A 14 -3.05 -27.04 -1.20
C LEU A 14 -4.16 -27.64 -2.08
N ALA A 15 -4.32 -28.95 -2.00
CA ALA A 15 -5.46 -29.63 -2.63
C ALA A 15 -6.78 -29.17 -1.98
N PRO A 16 -7.88 -28.96 -2.74
CA PRO A 16 -9.16 -28.50 -2.17
C PRO A 16 -9.70 -29.36 -1.03
N VAL A 17 -9.41 -30.66 -1.03
CA VAL A 17 -9.82 -31.58 0.06
C VAL A 17 -9.16 -31.24 1.39
N LEU A 18 -7.94 -30.71 1.38
CA LEU A 18 -7.23 -30.28 2.59
C LEU A 18 -7.89 -29.02 3.16
N LEU A 19 -8.24 -28.06 2.31
CA LEU A 19 -8.95 -26.83 2.70
C LEU A 19 -10.33 -27.13 3.30
N LYS A 20 -11.06 -28.11 2.72
CA LYS A 20 -12.38 -28.52 3.21
C LYS A 20 -12.34 -29.23 4.56
N ARG A 21 -11.22 -29.87 4.92
CA ARG A 21 -11.04 -30.63 6.17
C ARG A 21 -10.36 -29.82 7.28
N ALA A 22 -9.69 -28.73 6.92
CA ALA A 22 -9.07 -27.82 7.88
C ALA A 22 -10.11 -27.28 8.87
N THR A 23 -9.73 -27.13 10.14
CA THR A 23 -10.54 -26.38 11.11
C THR A 23 -10.57 -24.91 10.69
N THR A 24 -11.56 -24.16 11.16
CA THR A 24 -11.67 -22.73 10.83
C THR A 24 -11.41 -21.87 12.04
N VAL A 25 -10.96 -20.64 11.80
CA VAL A 25 -10.92 -19.59 12.82
C VAL A 25 -11.60 -18.35 12.24
N GLU A 26 -12.60 -17.84 12.95
CA GLU A 26 -13.30 -16.61 12.59
C GLU A 26 -12.60 -15.43 13.27
N LEU A 27 -12.13 -14.48 12.47
CA LEU A 27 -11.38 -13.32 12.94
C LEU A 27 -11.93 -12.05 12.33
N ASP A 28 -12.23 -11.05 13.17
CA ASP A 28 -12.55 -9.70 12.73
C ASP A 28 -11.30 -9.00 12.14
N TRP A 29 -11.52 -7.83 11.56
CA TRP A 29 -10.46 -7.02 10.95
C TRP A 29 -9.43 -6.55 11.98
N ASP A 30 -9.83 -6.18 13.20
CA ASP A 30 -8.95 -5.72 14.27
C ASP A 30 -7.92 -6.77 14.68
N VAL A 31 -8.33 -8.04 14.72
CA VAL A 31 -7.43 -9.15 15.02
C VAL A 31 -6.57 -9.49 13.79
N ARG A 32 -7.14 -9.49 12.59
CA ARG A 32 -6.41 -9.85 11.35
C ARG A 32 -5.30 -8.89 10.95
N GLN A 33 -5.32 -7.67 11.47
CA GLN A 33 -4.22 -6.69 11.33
C GLN A 33 -3.04 -6.95 12.27
N LYS A 34 -3.22 -7.79 13.30
CA LYS A 34 -2.17 -8.07 14.29
C LYS A 34 -1.28 -9.20 13.82
N SER A 35 0.04 -9.02 13.98
CA SER A 35 1.02 -10.09 13.74
C SER A 35 1.07 -11.13 14.86
N ARG A 36 0.57 -10.80 16.05
CA ARG A 36 0.59 -11.66 17.24
C ARG A 36 -0.74 -11.59 17.97
N PHE A 37 -1.41 -12.71 18.14
CA PHE A 37 -2.68 -12.81 18.84
C PHE A 37 -2.98 -14.25 19.24
N ALA A 38 -3.90 -14.43 20.19
CA ALA A 38 -4.46 -15.73 20.52
C ALA A 38 -5.82 -15.88 19.83
N ALA A 39 -6.17 -17.12 19.47
CA ALA A 39 -7.49 -17.45 18.92
C ALA A 39 -7.87 -18.88 19.29
N THR A 40 -9.14 -19.24 19.09
CA THR A 40 -9.64 -20.61 19.26
C THR A 40 -10.24 -21.07 17.94
N ASP A 41 -9.82 -22.23 17.45
CA ASP A 41 -10.38 -22.78 16.21
C ASP A 41 -11.74 -23.45 16.41
N SER A 42 -12.39 -23.84 15.32
CA SER A 42 -13.70 -24.49 15.30
C SER A 42 -13.74 -25.85 15.99
N ALA A 43 -12.59 -26.44 16.34
CA ALA A 43 -12.48 -27.66 17.12
C ALA A 43 -12.25 -27.38 18.62
N GLY A 44 -12.27 -26.11 19.05
CA GLY A 44 -12.05 -25.71 20.44
C GLY A 44 -10.58 -25.65 20.84
N ARG A 45 -9.65 -25.72 19.88
CA ARG A 45 -8.21 -25.71 20.17
C ARG A 45 -7.68 -24.29 20.25
N GLU A 46 -6.93 -24.00 21.30
CA GLU A 46 -6.25 -22.72 21.49
C GLU A 46 -5.01 -22.60 20.59
N LEU A 47 -4.95 -21.51 19.84
CA LEU A 47 -3.89 -21.14 18.92
C LEU A 47 -3.14 -19.90 19.43
N GLY A 48 -1.82 -19.89 19.34
CA GLY A 48 -0.98 -18.71 19.49
C GLY A 48 -0.37 -18.34 18.13
N ILE A 49 -0.83 -17.24 17.53
CA ILE A 49 -0.41 -16.79 16.20
C ILE A 49 0.80 -15.86 16.33
N PHE A 50 1.85 -16.13 15.56
CA PHE A 50 3.11 -15.38 15.51
C PHE A 50 3.59 -15.23 14.06
N LEU A 51 3.02 -14.25 13.36
CA LEU A 51 3.36 -13.94 11.97
C LEU A 51 4.45 -12.85 11.89
N PRO A 52 5.13 -12.72 10.73
CA PRO A 52 5.95 -11.56 10.46
C PRO A 52 5.20 -10.23 10.68
N ARG A 53 5.93 -9.19 11.08
CA ARG A 53 5.32 -7.86 11.24
C ARG A 53 4.81 -7.36 9.88
N GLY A 54 3.63 -6.75 9.88
CA GLY A 54 2.99 -6.23 8.67
C GLY A 54 2.25 -7.29 7.85
N THR A 55 2.22 -8.57 8.27
CA THR A 55 1.34 -9.56 7.66
C THR A 55 -0.12 -9.23 7.97
N LEU A 56 -0.91 -8.98 6.93
CA LEU A 56 -2.36 -8.87 7.00
C LEU A 56 -2.98 -10.24 6.71
N VAL A 57 -3.81 -10.73 7.63
CA VAL A 57 -4.52 -12.00 7.45
C VAL A 57 -5.81 -11.76 6.68
N ARG A 58 -6.03 -12.47 5.58
CA ARG A 58 -7.25 -12.36 4.78
C ARG A 58 -8.17 -13.56 4.98
N GLY A 59 -9.47 -13.36 4.80
CA GLY A 59 -10.42 -14.47 4.68
C GLY A 59 -9.99 -15.42 3.55
N GLY A 60 -10.00 -16.72 3.83
CA GLY A 60 -9.53 -17.75 2.89
C GLY A 60 -8.05 -18.13 3.05
N ASP A 61 -7.24 -17.33 3.77
CA ASP A 61 -5.87 -17.72 4.09
C ASP A 61 -5.83 -18.96 4.98
N VAL A 62 -4.71 -19.68 4.91
CA VAL A 62 -4.50 -20.89 5.72
C VAL A 62 -3.32 -20.68 6.66
N LEU A 63 -3.62 -20.71 7.95
CA LEU A 63 -2.65 -20.74 9.02
C LEU A 63 -2.14 -22.17 9.21
N VAL A 64 -0.82 -22.33 9.34
CA VAL A 64 -0.18 -23.63 9.57
C VAL A 64 0.43 -23.64 10.95
N ALA A 65 -0.05 -24.56 11.79
CA ALA A 65 0.46 -24.78 13.13
C ALA A 65 1.76 -25.62 13.13
N GLU A 66 2.46 -25.62 14.25
CA GLU A 66 3.73 -26.36 14.41
C GLU A 66 3.59 -27.89 14.28
N ASP A 67 2.40 -28.43 14.56
CA ASP A 67 2.08 -29.85 14.34
C ASP A 67 1.73 -30.18 12.87
N GLY A 68 1.80 -29.18 11.99
CA GLY A 68 1.44 -29.30 10.57
C GLY A 68 -0.05 -29.22 10.29
N SER A 69 -0.90 -29.07 11.31
CA SER A 69 -2.33 -28.88 11.11
C SER A 69 -2.61 -27.52 10.44
N MET A 70 -3.67 -27.52 9.64
CA MET A 70 -4.11 -26.35 8.88
C MET A 70 -5.37 -25.78 9.49
N VAL A 71 -5.40 -24.46 9.63
CA VAL A 71 -6.55 -23.70 10.11
C VAL A 71 -6.89 -22.65 9.06
N ARG A 72 -8.08 -22.74 8.47
CA ARG A 72 -8.54 -21.78 7.46
C ARG A 72 -9.15 -20.56 8.13
N VAL A 73 -8.73 -19.38 7.72
CA VAL A 73 -9.25 -18.13 8.24
C VAL A 73 -10.56 -17.78 7.55
N VAL A 74 -11.54 -17.37 8.34
CA VAL A 74 -12.81 -16.81 7.89
C VAL A 74 -12.87 -15.39 8.41
N ALA A 75 -13.15 -14.42 7.52
CA ALA A 75 -13.40 -13.06 7.93
C ALA A 75 -14.72 -13.02 8.70
N ALA A 76 -14.65 -12.76 10.01
CA ALA A 76 -15.82 -12.72 10.86
C ALA A 76 -16.72 -11.53 10.47
N PRO A 77 -18.06 -11.69 10.49
CA PRO A 77 -18.96 -10.55 10.43
C PRO A 77 -18.74 -9.59 11.58
N GLN A 78 -18.56 -8.30 11.28
CA GLN A 78 -18.40 -7.23 12.26
C GLN A 78 -19.25 -6.02 11.87
N PRO A 79 -19.53 -5.10 12.82
CA PRO A 79 -20.20 -3.85 12.51
C PRO A 79 -19.42 -3.05 11.46
N VAL A 80 -20.10 -2.67 10.39
CA VAL A 80 -19.58 -1.83 9.30
C VAL A 80 -20.65 -0.86 8.83
N LEU A 81 -20.22 0.25 8.25
CA LEU A 81 -21.07 1.12 7.46
C LEU A 81 -20.98 0.70 6.00
N VAL A 82 -22.12 0.32 5.41
CA VAL A 82 -22.27 0.06 3.98
C VAL A 82 -22.78 1.32 3.30
N ILE A 83 -22.02 1.80 2.32
CA ILE A 83 -22.31 3.04 1.60
C ILE A 83 -22.67 2.72 0.16
N THR A 84 -23.85 3.18 -0.26
CA THR A 84 -24.34 3.06 -1.64
C THR A 84 -24.74 4.43 -2.19
N HIS A 85 -24.74 4.57 -3.51
CA HIS A 85 -25.27 5.78 -4.12
C HIS A 85 -26.81 5.80 -4.03
N CYS A 86 -27.39 7.01 -4.02
CA CYS A 86 -28.83 7.16 -4.15
C CYS A 86 -29.27 6.73 -5.56
N GLN A 87 -30.28 5.86 -5.65
CA GLN A 87 -30.81 5.39 -6.94
C GLN A 87 -31.66 6.45 -7.67
N ASN A 88 -32.21 7.43 -6.94
CA ASN A 88 -33.11 8.44 -7.52
C ASN A 88 -32.37 9.69 -8.00
N HIS A 89 -31.33 10.12 -7.28
CA HIS A 89 -30.65 11.39 -7.52
C HIS A 89 -29.13 11.27 -7.63
N GLY A 90 -28.56 10.09 -7.36
CA GLY A 90 -27.12 9.83 -7.37
C GLY A 90 -26.70 8.96 -8.55
N THR A 91 -25.39 8.83 -8.70
CA THR A 91 -24.76 7.99 -9.73
C THR A 91 -23.72 7.06 -9.09
N PRO A 92 -23.36 5.93 -9.73
CA PRO A 92 -22.25 5.09 -9.25
C PRO A 92 -20.94 5.86 -9.07
N PHE A 93 -20.71 6.92 -9.85
CA PHE A 93 -19.52 7.77 -9.74
C PHE A 93 -19.42 8.52 -8.39
N ASP A 94 -20.52 8.71 -7.68
CA ASP A 94 -20.50 9.32 -6.35
C ASP A 94 -19.81 8.42 -5.32
N LEU A 95 -19.82 7.09 -5.52
CA LEU A 95 -19.00 6.17 -4.71
C LEU A 95 -17.52 6.37 -4.96
N THR A 96 -17.11 6.61 -6.22
CA THR A 96 -15.71 6.95 -6.54
C THR A 96 -15.27 8.23 -5.84
N ARG A 97 -16.13 9.27 -5.83
CA ARG A 97 -15.85 10.52 -5.10
C ARG A 97 -15.73 10.29 -3.59
N ALA A 98 -16.62 9.48 -3.02
CA ALA A 98 -16.52 9.11 -1.61
C ALA A 98 -15.23 8.35 -1.29
N ALA A 99 -14.87 7.35 -2.10
CA ALA A 99 -13.62 6.62 -1.95
C ALA A 99 -12.40 7.54 -2.00
N TYR A 100 -12.39 8.53 -2.90
CA TYR A 100 -11.36 9.57 -2.95
C TYR A 100 -11.26 10.36 -1.63
N HIS A 101 -12.39 10.84 -1.10
CA HIS A 101 -12.40 11.62 0.15
C HIS A 101 -12.05 10.78 1.39
N LEU A 102 -12.45 9.51 1.43
CA LEU A 102 -12.09 8.56 2.49
C LEU A 102 -10.60 8.20 2.43
N GLY A 103 -10.07 7.97 1.22
CA GLY A 103 -8.66 7.72 0.98
C GLY A 103 -7.77 8.89 1.41
N ASN A 104 -8.17 10.14 1.11
CA ASN A 104 -7.47 11.35 1.58
C ASN A 104 -7.44 11.50 3.12
N ARG A 105 -8.30 10.77 3.83
CA ARG A 105 -8.35 10.72 5.30
C ARG A 105 -7.69 9.45 5.87
N HIS A 106 -7.07 8.64 5.02
CA HIS A 106 -6.46 7.36 5.38
C HIS A 106 -7.42 6.39 6.08
N VAL A 107 -8.71 6.44 5.71
CA VAL A 107 -9.72 5.53 6.27
C VAL A 107 -9.57 4.15 5.62
N PRO A 108 -9.45 3.06 6.41
CA PRO A 108 -9.56 1.70 5.88
C PRO A 108 -10.90 1.52 5.17
N ILE A 109 -10.85 1.13 3.90
CA ILE A 109 -12.03 1.04 3.04
C ILE A 109 -12.02 -0.24 2.24
N GLU A 110 -13.13 -0.98 2.26
CA GLU A 110 -13.38 -2.06 1.31
C GLU A 110 -14.10 -1.49 0.10
N LEU A 111 -13.58 -1.77 -1.09
CA LEU A 111 -14.11 -1.31 -2.36
C LEU A 111 -14.90 -2.45 -3.02
N GLN A 112 -16.16 -2.19 -3.35
CA GLN A 112 -16.96 -3.04 -4.22
C GLN A 112 -17.54 -2.19 -5.36
N PRO A 113 -17.89 -2.79 -6.53
CA PRO A 113 -18.42 -2.04 -7.66
C PRO A 113 -19.71 -1.27 -7.36
N ASP A 114 -20.53 -1.77 -6.41
CA ASP A 114 -21.85 -1.27 -6.09
C ASP A 114 -21.95 -0.63 -4.69
N HIS A 115 -20.94 -0.81 -3.83
CA HIS A 115 -20.91 -0.25 -2.49
C HIS A 115 -19.49 -0.09 -1.93
N LEU A 116 -19.38 0.68 -0.86
CA LEU A 116 -18.17 0.78 -0.04
C LEU A 116 -18.48 0.25 1.35
N LYS A 117 -17.46 -0.26 2.05
CA LYS A 117 -17.56 -0.51 3.49
C LYS A 117 -16.46 0.22 4.24
N ILE A 118 -16.80 0.76 5.41
CA ILE A 118 -15.85 1.30 6.39
C ILE A 118 -16.27 0.86 7.78
N GLU A 119 -15.38 1.01 8.75
CA GLU A 119 -15.72 0.83 10.17
C GLU A 119 -16.71 1.92 10.66
N PRO A 120 -17.50 1.65 11.71
CA PRO A 120 -18.44 2.61 12.24
C PRO A 120 -17.77 3.90 12.75
N ASP A 121 -18.01 5.00 12.03
CA ASP A 121 -17.61 6.35 12.41
C ASP A 121 -18.74 7.32 12.07
N HIS A 122 -19.29 8.00 13.08
CA HIS A 122 -20.41 8.91 12.92
C HIS A 122 -20.03 10.19 12.14
N VAL A 123 -18.81 10.70 12.29
CA VAL A 123 -18.32 11.89 11.59
C VAL A 123 -18.19 11.59 10.10
N LEU A 124 -17.63 10.42 9.76
CA LEU A 124 -17.54 9.97 8.37
C LEU A 124 -18.92 9.66 7.81
N ALA A 125 -19.82 9.07 8.59
CA ALA A 125 -21.20 8.82 8.18
C ALA A 125 -21.92 10.13 7.80
N ASP A 126 -21.80 11.17 8.62
CA ASP A 126 -22.44 12.46 8.37
C ASP A 126 -21.84 13.17 7.15
N MET A 127 -20.53 13.10 6.97
CA MET A 127 -19.87 13.58 5.75
C MET A 127 -20.43 12.88 4.50
N LEU A 128 -20.54 11.55 4.53
CA LEU A 128 -21.03 10.77 3.38
C LEU A 128 -22.50 11.03 3.10
N ARG A 129 -23.33 11.20 4.14
CA ARG A 129 -24.73 11.64 4.00
C ARG A 129 -24.84 13.04 3.40
N ALA A 130 -23.97 13.97 3.79
CA ALA A 130 -23.92 15.31 3.19
C ALA A 130 -23.51 15.28 1.70
N MET A 131 -22.81 14.22 1.26
CA MET A 131 -22.55 13.92 -0.15
C MET A 131 -23.73 13.22 -0.86
N HIS A 132 -24.91 13.13 -0.21
CA HIS A 132 -26.12 12.46 -0.70
C HIS A 132 -25.98 10.94 -0.90
N LEU A 133 -25.05 10.30 -0.18
CA LEU A 133 -24.92 8.84 -0.17
C LEU A 133 -25.83 8.22 0.89
N ILE A 134 -26.24 6.98 0.65
CA ILE A 134 -26.99 6.17 1.59
C ILE A 134 -25.97 5.43 2.46
N VAL A 135 -26.02 5.63 3.77
CA VAL A 135 -25.14 4.99 4.75
C VAL A 135 -25.97 4.13 5.69
N LYS A 136 -25.71 2.82 5.71
CA LYS A 136 -26.42 1.85 6.55
C LYS A 136 -25.45 1.01 7.37
N GLU A 137 -25.70 0.88 8.66
CA GLU A 137 -24.96 -0.05 9.51
C GLU A 137 -25.41 -1.49 9.23
N GLN A 138 -24.45 -2.40 9.09
CA GLN A 138 -24.68 -3.83 8.89
C GLN A 138 -23.59 -4.64 9.60
N ASN A 139 -23.87 -5.91 9.89
CA ASN A 139 -22.88 -6.84 10.42
C ASN A 139 -22.38 -7.77 9.31
N LEU A 140 -21.25 -7.43 8.69
CA LEU A 140 -20.72 -8.11 7.51
C LEU A 140 -19.21 -8.34 7.64
N ALA A 141 -18.69 -9.30 6.87
CA ALA A 141 -17.24 -9.44 6.72
C ALA A 141 -16.66 -8.17 6.09
N PHE A 142 -15.51 -7.74 6.62
CA PHE A 142 -14.83 -6.50 6.22
C PHE A 142 -13.42 -6.80 5.71
N GLU A 143 -13.16 -6.55 4.43
CA GLU A 143 -11.88 -6.79 3.77
C GLU A 143 -11.36 -5.50 3.14
N PRO A 144 -10.91 -4.52 3.93
CA PRO A 144 -10.43 -3.27 3.37
C PRO A 144 -9.16 -3.47 2.55
N GLU A 145 -9.00 -2.61 1.54
CA GLU A 145 -7.84 -2.60 0.66
C GLU A 145 -6.55 -2.41 1.48
N GLY A 146 -5.47 -3.07 1.04
CA GLY A 146 -4.15 -2.80 1.60
C GLY A 146 -3.72 -1.37 1.28
N GLY A 147 -2.98 -0.73 2.18
CA GLY A 147 -2.35 0.55 1.86
C GLY A 147 -1.44 0.43 0.63
N ALA A 148 -1.19 1.54 -0.07
CA ALA A 148 -0.40 1.58 -1.31
C ALA A 148 1.03 0.99 -1.19
N TYR A 149 1.55 0.87 0.04
CA TYR A 149 2.87 0.34 0.35
C TYR A 149 2.82 -0.99 1.09
N ALA A 150 1.64 -1.60 1.22
CA ALA A 150 1.53 -2.93 1.80
C ALA A 150 2.28 -3.95 0.92
N PRO A 151 3.13 -4.81 1.50
CA PRO A 151 3.80 -5.87 0.75
C PRO A 151 2.74 -6.81 0.17
N GLY A 152 2.44 -6.68 -1.13
CA GLY A 152 1.44 -7.54 -1.79
C GLY A 152 0.66 -6.92 -2.96
N HIS A 153 0.65 -5.59 -3.13
CA HIS A 153 -0.03 -4.93 -4.27
C HIS A 153 0.88 -4.64 -5.48
N GLY A 154 2.17 -4.99 -5.40
CA GLY A 154 3.10 -4.96 -6.53
C GLY A 154 3.37 -6.37 -7.03
N GLY A 155 3.20 -6.60 -8.33
CA GLY A 155 3.69 -7.80 -9.01
C GLY A 155 5.11 -8.15 -8.54
N GLY A 156 5.34 -9.44 -8.29
CA GLY A 156 6.41 -9.91 -7.42
C GLY A 156 7.80 -9.37 -7.74
N HIS A 157 8.42 -8.74 -6.76
CA HIS A 157 9.86 -8.72 -6.57
C HIS A 157 10.17 -8.69 -5.07
N HIS A 158 10.65 -9.82 -4.54
CA HIS A 158 11.23 -9.90 -3.21
C HIS A 158 12.51 -9.05 -3.18
N HIS A 159 12.40 -7.80 -2.74
CA HIS A 159 13.58 -7.04 -2.32
C HIS A 159 13.84 -7.36 -0.85
N ALA A 160 14.83 -8.22 -0.63
CA ALA A 160 15.49 -8.37 0.65
C ALA A 160 15.94 -6.99 1.13
N GLY A 161 15.45 -6.57 2.30
CA GLY A 161 15.80 -5.30 2.90
C GLY A 161 17.27 -5.29 3.30
N HIS A 162 18.05 -4.41 2.67
CA HIS A 162 19.31 -3.91 3.24
C HIS A 162 19.00 -2.65 4.04
N GLY A 163 18.85 -2.82 5.36
CA GLY A 163 18.87 -1.71 6.30
C GLY A 163 20.31 -1.23 6.50
N HIS A 164 20.63 -0.04 6.00
CA HIS A 164 21.82 0.70 6.41
C HIS A 164 21.42 1.68 7.52
N GLY A 165 21.60 1.26 8.77
CA GLY A 165 21.65 2.18 9.90
C GLY A 165 22.98 2.92 9.87
N HIS A 166 22.94 4.23 9.67
CA HIS A 166 24.07 5.10 9.90
C HIS A 166 23.86 5.78 11.25
N ASP A 167 24.47 5.19 12.28
CA ASP A 167 24.77 5.90 13.53
C ASP A 167 25.88 6.92 13.23
N HIS A 168 25.59 8.19 13.50
CA HIS A 168 26.60 9.23 13.58
C HIS A 168 26.44 9.95 14.92
N ASP A 169 27.13 9.41 15.93
CA ASP A 169 27.58 10.15 17.09
C ASP A 169 28.64 11.16 16.65
N HIS A 170 28.35 12.45 16.80
CA HIS A 170 29.38 13.49 16.88
C HIS A 170 28.97 14.55 17.89
N ALA A 171 29.48 14.39 19.11
CA ALA A 171 29.78 15.52 19.97
C ALA A 171 30.91 16.34 19.33
N HIS A 172 30.78 17.66 19.31
CA HIS A 172 31.74 18.58 19.94
C HIS A 172 31.17 20.01 19.95
N ASP A 173 31.41 20.60 21.12
CA ASP A 173 31.17 21.96 21.58
C ASP A 173 31.93 23.01 20.74
N HIS A 174 31.42 24.25 20.73
CA HIS A 174 32.18 25.50 20.87
C HIS A 174 31.30 26.74 20.56
N ASP A 175 31.11 27.55 21.60
CA ASP A 175 30.78 28.97 21.60
C ASP A 175 31.55 29.78 20.53
N HIS A 176 30.92 30.81 19.96
CA HIS A 176 31.28 32.22 20.20
C HIS A 176 30.34 33.22 19.50
N ASP A 177 30.18 34.32 20.20
CA ASP A 177 29.34 35.50 20.03
C ASP A 177 29.87 36.50 18.95
N HIS A 178 29.04 37.53 18.68
CA HIS A 178 29.25 38.79 17.95
C HIS A 178 29.00 38.73 16.42
N GLY A 179 28.30 39.66 15.76
CA GLY A 179 27.91 41.03 16.09
C GLY A 179 28.06 41.89 14.82
N HIS A 180 26.97 42.53 14.38
CA HIS A 180 26.88 43.75 13.56
C HIS A 180 27.36 43.80 12.08
N SER A 181 26.37 43.87 11.18
CA SER A 181 26.09 44.94 10.18
C SER A 181 27.23 45.80 9.58
N HIS A 182 27.33 45.86 8.24
CA HIS A 182 26.86 46.99 7.38
C HIS A 182 27.46 46.96 5.95
N ALA A 183 26.61 47.35 4.99
CA ALA A 183 26.85 48.25 3.84
C ALA A 183 27.87 47.90 2.72
N SER A 184 27.33 47.81 1.50
CA SER A 184 27.97 48.14 0.20
C SER A 184 28.49 49.60 0.20
N PRO A 185 29.40 50.07 -0.71
CA PRO A 185 29.34 49.89 -2.16
C PRO A 185 30.70 49.79 -2.91
N ALA A 186 30.57 49.64 -4.23
CA ALA A 186 31.58 49.43 -5.25
C ALA A 186 32.66 50.51 -5.38
N HIS A 187 33.85 50.09 -5.86
CA HIS A 187 34.77 50.92 -6.62
C HIS A 187 35.51 50.08 -7.67
N ASP A 188 35.32 50.46 -8.94
CA ASP A 188 36.15 50.11 -10.09
C ASP A 188 37.57 50.69 -9.93
N HIS A 189 38.60 49.97 -10.40
CA HIS A 189 39.73 50.54 -11.16
C HIS A 189 40.53 49.45 -11.88
N ALA A 190 41.14 49.89 -12.98
CA ALA A 190 41.53 49.16 -14.17
C ALA A 190 42.97 48.59 -14.18
N ASP A 191 43.14 47.57 -15.04
CA ASP A 191 44.26 47.23 -15.94
C ASP A 191 45.71 47.10 -15.43
N GLY A 192 46.26 45.89 -15.62
CA GLY A 192 47.69 45.58 -15.56
C GLY A 192 48.06 44.13 -15.92
N HIS A 193 48.24 43.86 -17.22
CA HIS A 193 48.85 42.67 -17.86
C HIS A 193 50.19 42.22 -17.21
N ALA A 194 50.78 41.02 -17.36
CA ALA A 194 50.45 39.67 -17.81
C ALA A 194 51.74 38.82 -17.59
N HIS A 195 51.65 37.53 -17.25
CA HIS A 195 52.74 36.55 -17.48
C HIS A 195 52.22 35.11 -17.63
N GLY A 196 52.33 34.58 -18.86
CA GLY A 196 53.06 33.35 -19.22
C GLY A 196 52.73 31.99 -18.57
N ASP A 197 52.07 31.14 -19.38
CA ASP A 197 52.31 29.71 -19.67
C ASP A 197 52.15 28.58 -18.62
N ALA A 198 51.04 27.83 -18.80
CA ALA A 198 50.89 26.36 -19.01
C ALA A 198 51.19 25.34 -17.87
N PRO A 199 50.66 24.08 -17.91
CA PRO A 199 49.65 23.46 -18.80
C PRO A 199 48.45 22.81 -18.08
N ALA A 200 47.49 22.36 -18.89
CA ALA A 200 46.20 21.75 -18.54
C ALA A 200 46.29 20.33 -17.97
N ALA A 201 45.42 20.02 -16.99
CA ALA A 201 45.15 18.69 -16.48
C ALA A 201 43.72 18.22 -16.83
N ALA A 202 43.61 16.91 -17.02
CA ALA A 202 42.63 16.21 -17.85
C ALA A 202 41.20 16.08 -17.30
N THR A 203 40.25 15.99 -18.24
CA THR A 203 38.80 15.78 -18.08
C THR A 203 38.45 14.37 -17.60
N PRO A 204 37.50 14.19 -16.66
CA PRO A 204 36.99 12.88 -16.23
C PRO A 204 36.07 12.22 -17.28
N PRO A 205 35.95 10.86 -17.29
CA PRO A 205 35.29 10.12 -18.36
C PRO A 205 33.75 10.26 -18.39
N ALA A 206 33.23 10.16 -19.61
CA ALA A 206 31.84 10.39 -19.98
C ALA A 206 30.85 9.33 -19.45
N ARG A 207 29.65 9.81 -19.11
CA ARG A 207 28.46 9.04 -18.74
C ARG A 207 28.07 8.04 -19.83
N GLY A 208 27.84 6.80 -19.43
CA GLY A 208 27.34 5.74 -20.30
C GLY A 208 25.98 6.08 -20.91
N ARG A 209 25.87 5.82 -22.22
CA ARG A 209 24.67 6.01 -23.04
C ARG A 209 23.47 5.22 -22.50
N THR A 210 22.35 5.90 -22.34
CA THR A 210 21.02 5.30 -22.28
C THR A 210 20.70 4.65 -23.63
N VAL A 211 20.45 3.35 -23.64
CA VAL A 211 19.95 2.64 -24.82
C VAL A 211 18.43 2.84 -24.88
N SER A 212 17.99 3.66 -25.83
CA SER A 212 16.57 3.81 -26.17
C SER A 212 16.11 2.55 -26.90
N ILE A 213 15.19 1.79 -26.30
CA ILE A 213 14.53 0.67 -26.98
C ILE A 213 13.46 1.27 -27.89
N PRO A 214 13.51 1.10 -29.23
CA PRO A 214 12.44 1.55 -30.11
C PRO A 214 11.22 0.64 -29.91
N VAL A 215 10.14 1.20 -29.38
CA VAL A 215 8.81 0.59 -29.47
C VAL A 215 8.33 0.76 -30.90
N VAL A 216 8.39 -0.31 -31.68
CA VAL A 216 7.70 -0.36 -32.98
C VAL A 216 6.22 -0.54 -32.66
N ALA A 217 5.44 0.51 -32.89
CA ALA A 217 3.99 0.42 -32.91
C ALA A 217 3.57 -0.46 -34.09
N ASN A 218 3.15 -1.69 -33.81
CA ASN A 218 2.45 -2.50 -34.80
C ASN A 218 1.01 -1.96 -34.87
N THR A 219 0.76 -1.04 -35.79
CA THR A 219 -0.60 -0.67 -36.21
C THR A 219 -1.18 -1.80 -37.06
N GLY A 220 -1.54 -2.90 -36.40
CA GLY A 220 -2.38 -3.96 -36.97
C GLY A 220 -3.84 -3.54 -36.88
N HIS A 221 -4.32 -2.82 -37.89
CA HIS A 221 -5.74 -2.56 -38.08
C HIS A 221 -6.41 -3.88 -38.50
N VAL A 222 -7.31 -4.42 -37.67
CA VAL A 222 -8.10 -5.61 -38.02
C VAL A 222 -9.38 -5.12 -38.71
N HIS A 223 -9.44 -5.23 -40.03
CA HIS A 223 -10.71 -5.09 -40.75
C HIS A 223 -11.54 -6.35 -40.52
N GLY A 224 -12.69 -6.20 -39.86
CA GLY A 224 -13.77 -7.20 -39.94
C GLY A 224 -14.33 -7.23 -41.38
N PRO A 225 -15.03 -8.31 -41.79
CA PRO A 225 -15.35 -8.56 -43.20
C PRO A 225 -16.30 -7.58 -43.93
N HIS A 226 -16.58 -6.38 -43.39
CA HIS A 226 -17.60 -5.48 -43.94
C HIS A 226 -17.29 -3.96 -43.85
N CYS A 227 -16.04 -3.52 -43.77
CA CYS A 227 -15.74 -2.08 -43.80
C CYS A 227 -15.37 -1.61 -45.23
N ASN A 228 -16.22 -0.78 -45.80
CA ASN A 228 -16.16 -0.26 -47.17
C ASN A 228 -15.89 1.26 -47.10
N HIS A 229 -14.65 1.72 -47.35
CA HIS A 229 -14.36 3.15 -47.50
C HIS A 229 -13.24 3.38 -48.53
N ASP A 230 -13.56 4.20 -49.53
CA ASP A 230 -12.68 4.72 -50.57
C ASP A 230 -11.76 5.83 -50.01
N HIS A 231 -10.50 5.76 -50.46
CA HIS A 231 -9.42 6.76 -50.52
C HIS A 231 -9.11 7.64 -49.30
#